data_AF-A0A6B1BA75-F1
#
_entry.id   AF-A0A6B1BA75-F1
#
_cell.length_a   1.000
_cell.length_b   1.000
_cell.length_c   1.000
_cell.angle_alpha   90.00
_cell.angle_beta   90.00
_cell.angle_gamma   90.00
#
_symmetry.space_group_name_H-M   'P 1'
#
loop_
_entity.id
_entity.type
_entity.pdbx_description
1 polymer ?
#
loop_
_entity_poly.entity_id
_entity_poly.type
_entity_poly.pdbx_seq_one_letter_code
_entity_poly.pdbx_strand_id
1 'polypeptide(L)'
;MPDIRRFDEFMDEALYGPSGFYVRGGRPAARGGDFATSVELGALFAQCVARYLDRTWDDLGRPDPFVVVEGGAGRGTLCSDVLAHVETCSEALRYVMVERVTRQRAEALEAIGESQPVRAAPDLPDGPFVGAVLANELLDNLPFRLLERSTTGWREVHVSPGDSSEVLTPAPADATAMAEMLAPDAAPGARVPLQLKAAVWVRRALRSLERGRLLVFDYGVRRTTELAQRPQSEWLRTYRSQRRGQNPLHAPGTADITCDVAFDQLPPGATLNTQADWLIGSGIESMTAEARARWQQSRSNPTAETLAARTLLDEAAALIDPDGMGAFWAAEWHVG
;
A
#
# COMPACT_ATOMS: atom_id res chain seq x y z
N MET A 1 -32.96 -13.39 11.03
CA MET A 1 -31.81 -14.03 10.35
C MET A 1 -30.67 -14.04 11.35
N PRO A 2 -29.77 -15.04 11.36
CA PRO A 2 -28.52 -14.91 12.10
C PRO A 2 -27.83 -13.61 11.63
N ASP A 3 -27.20 -12.90 12.56
CA ASP A 3 -26.52 -11.62 12.33
C ASP A 3 -25.22 -11.84 11.51
N ILE A 4 -25.35 -12.24 10.25
CA ILE A 4 -24.20 -12.48 9.37
C ILE A 4 -23.69 -11.14 8.81
N ARG A 5 -22.37 -10.96 8.77
CA ARG A 5 -21.72 -9.75 8.26
C ARG A 5 -21.07 -10.01 6.91
N ARG A 6 -21.10 -9.06 5.98
CA ARG A 6 -20.35 -9.21 4.73
C ARG A 6 -18.85 -9.25 5.04
N PHE A 7 -18.06 -9.94 4.21
CA PHE A 7 -16.62 -10.09 4.47
C PHE A 7 -15.88 -8.73 4.58
N ASP A 8 -16.29 -7.72 3.80
CA ASP A 8 -15.72 -6.36 3.88
C ASP A 8 -16.02 -5.65 5.21
N GLU A 9 -17.20 -5.88 5.79
CA GLU A 9 -17.59 -5.36 7.10
C GLU A 9 -16.83 -6.07 8.22
N PHE A 10 -16.70 -7.40 8.11
CA PHE A 10 -15.87 -8.18 9.02
C PHE A 10 -14.41 -7.71 9.00
N MET A 11 -13.83 -7.54 7.81
CA MET A 11 -12.45 -7.11 7.64
C MET A 11 -12.23 -5.67 8.14
N ASP A 12 -13.18 -4.75 7.90
CA ASP A 12 -13.09 -3.38 8.45
C ASP A 12 -13.09 -3.37 9.98
N GLU A 13 -13.96 -4.15 10.62
CA GLU A 13 -14.00 -4.29 12.08
C GLU A 13 -12.72 -4.95 12.62
N ALA A 14 -12.23 -6.01 11.95
CA ALA A 14 -11.03 -6.73 12.34
C ALA A 14 -9.75 -5.88 12.21
N LEU A 15 -9.69 -4.95 11.26
CA LEU A 15 -8.49 -4.11 11.06
C LEU A 15 -8.58 -2.78 11.82
N TYR A 16 -9.74 -2.14 11.80
CA TYR A 16 -9.91 -0.74 12.20
C TYR A 16 -10.99 -0.51 13.28
N GLY A 17 -11.73 -1.55 13.68
CA GLY A 17 -12.68 -1.47 14.78
C GLY A 17 -12.00 -1.17 16.13
N PRO A 18 -12.77 -1.01 17.23
CA PRO A 18 -12.21 -0.73 18.55
C PRO A 18 -11.20 -1.77 19.04
N SER A 19 -11.35 -3.02 18.58
CA SER A 19 -10.45 -4.14 18.81
C SER A 19 -9.61 -4.52 17.59
N GLY A 20 -9.58 -3.66 16.57
CA GLY A 20 -8.93 -3.92 15.30
C GLY A 20 -7.41 -3.96 15.41
N PHE A 21 -6.78 -4.68 14.48
CA PHE A 21 -5.34 -4.90 14.44
C PHE A 21 -4.53 -3.59 14.51
N TYR A 22 -4.82 -2.62 13.64
CA TYR A 22 -4.09 -1.34 13.60
C TYR A 22 -4.39 -0.43 14.80
N VAL A 23 -5.57 -0.57 15.42
CA VAL A 23 -5.97 0.17 16.63
C VAL A 23 -5.26 -0.37 17.87
N ARG A 24 -5.02 -1.69 17.92
CA ARG A 24 -4.25 -2.36 18.99
C ARG A 24 -2.74 -2.14 18.90
N GLY A 25 -2.28 -1.45 17.85
CA GLY A 25 -0.86 -1.15 17.62
C GLY A 25 -0.15 -2.16 16.73
N GLY A 26 -0.88 -3.05 16.06
CA GLY A 26 -0.34 -3.84 14.95
C GLY A 26 0.19 -2.91 13.87
N ARG A 27 1.40 -3.18 13.38
CA ARG A 27 2.13 -2.24 12.52
C ARG A 27 3.25 -2.90 11.70
N PRO A 28 3.61 -2.30 10.55
CA PRO A 28 4.86 -2.63 9.88
C PRO A 28 6.06 -2.22 10.74
N ALA A 29 7.12 -3.02 10.70
CA ALA A 29 8.49 -2.63 11.08
C ALA A 29 9.50 -3.66 10.55
N ALA A 30 10.69 -3.20 10.15
CA ALA A 30 11.79 -4.07 9.71
C ALA A 30 12.17 -5.14 10.76
N ARG A 31 12.11 -4.79 12.05
CA ARG A 31 12.31 -5.72 13.17
C ARG A 31 11.32 -5.43 14.29
N GLY A 32 10.73 -6.49 14.85
CA GLY A 32 9.80 -6.38 15.99
C GLY A 32 8.41 -5.83 15.64
N GLY A 33 8.09 -5.63 14.37
CA GLY A 33 6.74 -5.38 13.85
C GLY A 33 6.07 -6.66 13.36
N ASP A 34 4.88 -6.55 12.79
CA ASP A 34 4.11 -7.70 12.31
C ASP A 34 4.39 -8.08 10.86
N PHE A 35 4.89 -7.14 10.05
CA PHE A 35 5.34 -7.31 8.67
C PHE A 35 6.38 -6.22 8.31
N ALA A 36 7.05 -6.33 7.17
CA ALA A 36 8.02 -5.35 6.69
C ALA A 36 7.56 -4.78 5.35
N THR A 37 7.65 -3.47 5.20
CA THR A 37 7.30 -2.72 3.98
C THR A 37 8.56 -2.11 3.36
N SER A 38 8.48 -1.66 2.11
CA SER A 38 9.60 -0.97 1.43
C SER A 38 10.14 0.22 2.24
N VAL A 39 9.25 0.95 2.92
CA VAL A 39 9.57 2.12 3.76
C VAL A 39 10.37 1.76 5.01
N GLU A 40 10.22 0.55 5.54
CA GLU A 40 10.83 0.16 6.81
C GLU A 40 12.22 -0.47 6.65
N LEU A 41 12.67 -0.76 5.42
CA LEU A 41 14.00 -1.34 5.15
C LEU A 41 15.13 -0.33 5.36
N GLY A 42 14.85 0.95 5.10
CA GLY A 42 15.78 2.07 5.20
C GLY A 42 15.30 3.27 4.38
N ALA A 43 16.14 4.30 4.28
CA ALA A 43 15.76 5.57 3.66
C ALA A 43 15.83 5.58 2.12
N LEU A 44 16.38 4.54 1.48
CA LEU A 44 16.66 4.55 0.04
C LEU A 44 15.39 4.56 -0.81
N PHE A 45 14.33 3.90 -0.34
CA PHE A 45 13.01 3.98 -0.97
C PHE A 45 12.49 5.43 -0.95
N ALA A 46 12.54 6.07 0.22
CA ALA A 46 12.11 7.46 0.38
C ALA A 46 12.97 8.46 -0.41
N GLN A 47 14.27 8.21 -0.57
CA GLN A 47 15.15 9.00 -1.46
C GLN A 47 14.71 8.94 -2.92
N CYS A 48 14.30 7.76 -3.40
CA CYS A 48 13.75 7.60 -4.74
C CYS A 48 12.42 8.38 -4.89
N VAL A 49 11.56 8.32 -3.88
CA VAL A 49 10.30 9.08 -3.83
C VAL A 49 10.57 10.60 -3.78
N ALA A 50 11.53 11.07 -2.98
CA ALA A 50 11.91 12.48 -2.91
C ALA A 50 12.37 13.02 -4.28
N ARG A 51 13.24 12.27 -4.97
CA ARG A 51 13.66 12.61 -6.33
C ARG A 51 12.52 12.57 -7.35
N TYR A 52 11.55 11.69 -7.16
CA TYR A 52 10.31 11.70 -7.94
C TYR A 52 9.47 12.95 -7.68
N LEU A 53 9.34 13.38 -6.43
CA LEU A 53 8.59 14.57 -6.05
C LEU A 53 9.23 15.86 -6.58
N ASP A 54 10.55 15.98 -6.52
CA ASP A 54 11.28 17.11 -7.10
C ASP A 54 11.05 17.22 -8.62
N ARG A 55 11.12 16.09 -9.34
CA ARG A 55 10.79 16.04 -10.77
C ARG A 55 9.33 16.40 -11.04
N THR A 56 8.41 15.84 -10.26
CA THR A 56 6.97 16.11 -10.40
C THR A 56 6.66 17.59 -10.16
N TRP A 57 7.29 18.21 -9.18
CA TRP A 57 7.17 19.64 -8.92
C TRP A 57 7.66 20.50 -10.08
N ASP A 58 8.83 20.18 -10.64
CA ASP A 58 9.36 20.85 -11.83
C ASP A 58 8.42 20.68 -13.04
N ASP A 59 7.94 19.46 -13.31
CA ASP A 59 7.03 19.14 -14.41
C ASP A 59 5.68 19.87 -14.30
N LEU A 60 5.23 20.12 -13.07
CA LEU A 60 3.99 20.88 -12.78
C LEU A 60 4.20 22.41 -12.84
N GLY A 61 5.39 22.87 -13.22
CA GLY A 61 5.70 24.30 -13.33
C GLY A 61 5.97 24.97 -11.98
N ARG A 62 6.53 24.23 -11.01
CA ARG A 62 6.98 24.72 -9.71
C ARG A 62 5.88 25.41 -8.89
N PRO A 63 4.74 24.74 -8.64
CA PRO A 63 3.67 25.32 -7.83
C PRO A 63 4.13 25.62 -6.40
N ASP A 64 3.61 26.70 -5.82
CA ASP A 64 3.70 27.00 -4.39
C ASP A 64 2.29 27.40 -3.88
N PRO A 65 1.63 26.57 -3.05
CA PRO A 65 2.16 25.35 -2.46
C PRO A 65 2.21 24.16 -3.43
N PHE A 66 3.17 23.25 -3.21
CA PHE A 66 3.19 21.89 -3.76
C PHE A 66 2.69 20.92 -2.70
N VAL A 67 1.50 20.35 -2.88
CA VAL A 67 0.86 19.54 -1.85
C VAL A 67 1.12 18.06 -2.11
N VAL A 68 1.70 17.37 -1.12
CA VAL A 68 1.89 15.91 -1.13
C VAL A 68 0.99 15.28 -0.08
N VAL A 69 0.15 14.35 -0.50
CA VAL A 69 -0.76 13.62 0.39
C VAL A 69 -0.34 12.16 0.45
N GLU A 70 -0.05 11.63 1.64
CA GLU A 70 0.30 10.22 1.84
C GLU A 70 -0.86 9.48 2.50
N GLY A 71 -1.47 8.54 1.77
CA GLY A 71 -2.45 7.61 2.31
C GLY A 71 -1.79 6.46 3.06
N GLY A 72 -2.31 6.14 4.25
CA GLY A 72 -1.76 5.05 5.07
C GLY A 72 -0.42 5.42 5.71
N ALA A 73 -0.25 6.69 6.08
CA ALA A 73 1.04 7.21 6.52
C ALA A 73 1.59 6.56 7.80
N GLY A 74 0.75 5.85 8.57
CA GLY A 74 1.16 5.12 9.77
C GLY A 74 1.89 6.02 10.78
N ARG A 75 3.17 5.73 11.01
CA ARG A 75 4.04 6.50 11.93
C ARG A 75 4.76 7.68 11.28
N GLY A 76 4.54 7.93 9.99
CA GLY A 76 5.16 9.01 9.24
C GLY A 76 6.60 8.74 8.81
N THR A 77 7.03 7.47 8.74
CA THR A 77 8.40 7.09 8.32
C THR A 77 8.71 7.65 6.93
N LEU A 78 7.86 7.38 5.94
CA LEU A 78 8.04 7.89 4.57
C LEU A 78 8.01 9.41 4.53
N CYS A 79 7.05 10.05 5.22
CA CYS A 79 6.99 11.51 5.35
C CYS A 79 8.30 12.10 5.88
N SER A 80 8.82 11.58 7.00
CA SER A 80 10.06 12.06 7.61
C SER A 80 11.24 11.94 6.66
N ASP A 81 11.40 10.77 6.04
CA ASP A 81 12.52 10.52 5.15
C ASP A 81 12.40 11.31 3.84
N VAL A 82 11.20 11.49 3.29
CA VAL A 82 10.97 12.36 2.13
C VAL A 82 11.37 13.81 2.46
N LEU A 83 10.93 14.34 3.59
CA LEU A 83 11.28 15.72 4.01
C LEU A 83 12.79 15.91 4.18
N ALA A 84 13.50 14.87 4.61
CA ALA A 84 14.95 14.90 4.76
C ALA A 84 15.72 14.86 3.43
N HIS A 85 15.10 14.42 2.33
CA HIS A 85 15.78 14.13 1.07
C HIS A 85 15.23 14.89 -0.16
N VAL A 86 14.10 15.60 -0.05
CA VAL A 86 13.68 16.53 -1.11
C VAL A 86 14.66 17.69 -1.19
N GLU A 87 15.03 18.10 -2.41
CA GLU A 87 15.96 19.20 -2.64
C GLU A 87 15.21 20.43 -3.16
N THR A 88 14.68 20.33 -4.39
CA THR A 88 14.21 21.49 -5.14
C THR A 88 12.81 21.93 -4.73
N CYS A 89 11.93 21.01 -4.34
CA CYS A 89 10.57 21.34 -3.91
C CYS A 89 10.43 21.68 -2.41
N SER A 90 11.51 21.58 -1.63
CA SER A 90 11.51 21.63 -0.16
C SER A 90 10.78 22.85 0.44
N GLU A 91 10.99 24.05 -0.10
CA GLU A 91 10.33 25.29 0.39
C GLU A 91 8.81 25.33 0.07
N ALA A 92 8.41 24.80 -1.08
CA ALA A 92 7.02 24.79 -1.55
C ALA A 92 6.20 23.61 -0.99
N LEU A 93 6.89 22.56 -0.52
CA LEU A 93 6.27 21.31 -0.08
C LEU A 93 5.36 21.54 1.14
N ARG A 94 4.12 21.04 1.03
CA ARG A 94 3.16 20.92 2.13
C ARG A 94 2.70 19.48 2.20
N TYR A 95 3.04 18.78 3.28
CA TYR A 95 2.79 17.35 3.40
C TYR A 95 1.53 17.08 4.25
N VAL A 96 0.68 16.17 3.79
CA VAL A 96 -0.53 15.73 4.49
C VAL A 96 -0.50 14.23 4.67
N MET A 97 -0.29 13.79 5.91
CA MET A 97 -0.40 12.39 6.29
C MET A 97 -1.88 12.03 6.49
N VAL A 98 -2.36 10.99 5.83
CA VAL A 98 -3.73 10.47 5.98
C VAL A 98 -3.67 9.12 6.68
N GLU A 99 -4.19 9.07 7.91
CA GLU A 99 -4.17 7.88 8.76
C GLU A 99 -5.46 7.79 9.60
N ARG A 100 -6.15 6.65 9.55
CA ARG A 100 -7.44 6.44 10.24
C ARG A 100 -7.27 6.42 11.76
N VAL A 101 -6.17 5.85 12.25
CA VAL A 101 -5.93 5.64 13.68
C VAL A 101 -5.43 6.93 14.34
N THR A 102 -6.29 7.54 15.17
CA THR A 102 -5.99 8.81 15.88
C THR A 102 -4.68 8.80 16.65
N ARG A 103 -4.38 7.70 17.35
CA ARG A 103 -3.13 7.57 18.11
C ARG A 103 -1.90 7.61 17.20
N GLN A 104 -1.95 6.93 16.05
CA GLN A 104 -0.82 6.89 15.12
C GLN A 104 -0.55 8.29 14.52
N ARG A 105 -1.62 9.02 14.16
CA ARG A 105 -1.50 10.43 13.73
C ARG A 105 -0.80 11.31 14.75
N ALA A 106 -1.18 11.19 16.03
CA ALA A 106 -0.58 11.96 17.11
C ALA A 106 0.91 11.61 17.30
N GLU A 107 1.23 10.31 17.37
CA GLU A 107 2.62 9.84 17.49
C GLU A 107 3.49 10.27 16.30
N ALA A 108 2.95 10.24 15.08
CA ALA A 108 3.67 10.66 13.87
C ALA A 108 3.98 12.17 13.88
N LEU A 109 2.99 13.01 14.21
CA LEU A 109 3.20 14.47 14.29
C LEU A 109 4.19 14.85 15.39
N GLU A 110 4.13 14.18 16.55
CA GLU A 110 5.09 14.39 17.63
C GLU A 110 6.51 14.04 17.20
N ALA A 111 6.69 12.92 16.49
CA ALA A 111 8.00 12.47 16.01
C ALA A 111 8.60 13.40 14.93
N ILE A 112 7.77 13.93 14.03
CA ILE A 112 8.17 14.82 12.94
C ILE A 112 8.50 16.24 13.44
N GLY A 113 7.77 16.70 14.46
CA GLY A 113 7.97 18.02 15.07
C GLY A 113 7.18 19.15 14.39
N GLU A 114 6.74 20.12 15.20
CA GLU A 114 5.81 21.18 14.81
C GLU A 114 6.36 22.20 13.78
N SER A 115 7.69 22.26 13.61
CA SER A 115 8.32 23.20 12.66
C SER A 115 8.25 22.74 11.21
N GLN A 116 7.91 21.47 10.96
CA GLN A 116 7.82 20.91 9.61
C GLN A 116 6.47 21.28 8.96
N PRO A 117 6.40 21.42 7.63
CA PRO A 117 5.17 21.78 6.92
C PRO A 117 4.21 20.59 6.77
N VAL A 118 3.96 19.86 7.87
CA VAL A 118 3.24 18.60 7.91
C VAL A 118 1.92 18.74 8.67
N ARG A 119 0.88 18.08 8.16
CA ARG A 119 -0.42 17.96 8.83
C ARG A 119 -0.85 16.49 8.80
N ALA A 120 -1.67 16.08 9.76
CA ALA A 120 -2.30 14.76 9.74
C ALA A 120 -3.83 14.87 9.67
N ALA A 121 -4.46 14.04 8.85
CA ALA A 121 -5.90 14.00 8.63
C ALA A 121 -6.43 12.55 8.73
N PRO A 122 -7.69 12.35 9.15
CA PRO A 122 -8.28 11.01 9.22
C PRO A 122 -8.69 10.45 7.85
N ASP A 123 -8.80 11.31 6.83
CA ASP A 123 -9.25 10.97 5.48
C ASP A 123 -8.57 11.90 4.46
N LEU A 124 -8.66 11.53 3.19
CA LEU A 124 -8.15 12.33 2.07
C LEU A 124 -8.75 13.74 2.08
N PRO A 125 -7.96 14.79 1.77
CA PRO A 125 -8.50 16.14 1.62
C PRO A 125 -9.47 16.21 0.45
N ASP A 126 -10.48 17.09 0.55
CA ASP A 126 -11.51 17.25 -0.50
C ASP A 126 -10.96 17.86 -1.80
N GLY A 127 -9.81 18.54 -1.74
CA GLY A 127 -9.18 19.21 -2.89
C GLY A 127 -9.93 20.45 -3.38
N PRO A 128 -9.64 20.93 -4.60
CA PRO A 128 -8.56 20.48 -5.47
C PRO A 128 -7.21 21.10 -5.06
N PHE A 129 -6.10 20.38 -5.28
CA PHE A 129 -4.74 20.89 -5.08
C PHE A 129 -3.80 20.49 -6.23
N VAL A 130 -2.67 21.20 -6.37
CA VAL A 130 -1.61 20.83 -7.30
C VAL A 130 -0.51 20.08 -6.54
N GLY A 131 -0.18 18.87 -6.98
CA GLY A 131 0.93 18.12 -6.41
C GLY A 131 0.88 16.61 -6.62
N ALA A 132 1.07 15.84 -5.55
CA ALA A 132 1.11 14.39 -5.61
C ALA A 132 0.28 13.72 -4.50
N VAL A 133 -0.30 12.55 -4.81
CA VAL A 133 -0.81 11.61 -3.82
C VAL A 133 0.07 10.37 -3.85
N LEU A 134 0.47 9.89 -2.67
CA LEU A 134 1.28 8.70 -2.48
C LEU A 134 0.48 7.67 -1.68
N ALA A 135 0.65 6.40 -2.00
CA ALA A 135 0.22 5.28 -1.16
C ALA A 135 1.20 4.12 -1.31
N ASN A 136 1.76 3.65 -0.20
CA ASN A 136 2.62 2.48 -0.17
C ASN A 136 1.96 1.40 0.68
N GLU A 137 1.62 0.26 0.09
CA GLU A 137 1.00 -0.89 0.76
C GLU A 137 -0.22 -0.47 1.57
N LEU A 138 -1.14 0.21 0.88
CA LEU A 138 -2.40 0.70 1.43
C LEU A 138 -3.59 -0.04 0.82
N LEU A 139 -3.57 -0.32 -0.48
CA LEU A 139 -4.76 -0.80 -1.16
C LEU A 139 -5.05 -2.26 -0.80
N ASP A 140 -4.01 -3.04 -0.48
CA ASP A 140 -4.10 -4.44 -0.08
C ASP A 140 -4.91 -4.68 1.20
N ASN A 141 -4.89 -3.75 2.16
CA ASN A 141 -5.60 -3.85 3.44
C ASN A 141 -6.95 -3.10 3.45
N LEU A 142 -7.32 -2.44 2.33
CA LEU A 142 -8.65 -1.85 2.20
C LEU A 142 -9.71 -2.96 2.07
N PRO A 143 -10.75 -2.97 2.92
CA PRO A 143 -11.71 -4.07 2.91
C PRO A 143 -12.43 -4.27 1.58
N PHE A 144 -12.52 -5.53 1.16
CA PHE A 144 -13.11 -5.95 -0.11
C PHE A 144 -14.23 -6.96 0.11
N ARG A 145 -15.18 -7.04 -0.82
CA ARG A 145 -16.22 -8.07 -0.79
C ARG A 145 -15.65 -9.35 -1.36
N LEU A 146 -15.99 -10.50 -0.81
CA LEU A 146 -15.47 -11.79 -1.27
C LEU A 146 -16.60 -12.60 -1.90
N LEU A 147 -16.41 -13.01 -3.17
CA LEU A 147 -17.38 -13.80 -3.92
C LEU A 147 -16.80 -15.19 -4.24
N GLU A 148 -17.68 -16.19 -4.28
CA GLU A 148 -17.38 -17.55 -4.72
C GLU A 148 -18.29 -17.95 -5.89
N ARG A 149 -17.71 -18.54 -6.93
CA ARG A 149 -18.46 -19.07 -8.07
C ARG A 149 -19.08 -20.41 -7.68
N SER A 150 -20.40 -20.52 -7.70
CA SER A 150 -21.11 -21.80 -7.60
C SER A 150 -21.54 -22.31 -8.98
N THR A 151 -22.07 -23.53 -9.04
CA THR A 151 -22.71 -24.09 -10.25
C THR A 151 -23.97 -23.34 -10.68
N THR A 152 -24.55 -22.51 -9.80
CA THR A 152 -25.81 -21.77 -10.02
C THR A 152 -25.63 -20.26 -10.13
N GLY A 153 -24.39 -19.77 -10.16
CA GLY A 153 -24.07 -18.34 -10.15
C GLY A 153 -23.15 -17.95 -9.00
N TRP A 154 -22.95 -16.64 -8.81
CA TRP A 154 -22.07 -16.11 -7.77
C TRP A 154 -22.75 -16.11 -6.39
N ARG A 155 -21.97 -16.45 -5.37
CA ARG A 155 -22.33 -16.38 -3.96
C ARG A 155 -21.44 -15.36 -3.28
N GLU A 156 -21.99 -14.59 -2.34
CA GLU A 156 -21.22 -13.66 -1.52
C GLU A 156 -20.88 -14.30 -0.17
N VAL A 157 -19.61 -14.20 0.21
CA VAL A 157 -19.10 -14.68 1.50
C VAL A 157 -19.47 -13.70 2.60
N HIS A 158 -20.18 -14.21 3.59
CA HIS A 158 -20.46 -13.55 4.85
C HIS A 158 -19.79 -14.29 6.00
N VAL A 159 -19.68 -13.66 7.16
CA VAL A 159 -19.08 -14.20 8.38
C VAL A 159 -20.13 -14.27 9.47
N SER A 160 -20.30 -15.44 10.06
CA SER A 160 -21.12 -15.67 11.24
C SER A 160 -20.37 -15.17 12.49
N PRO A 161 -20.95 -14.27 13.32
CA PRO A 161 -20.28 -13.71 14.49
C PRO A 161 -20.13 -14.71 15.63
N GLY A 162 -20.92 -15.79 15.67
CA GLY A 162 -20.92 -16.75 16.77
C GLY A 162 -19.70 -17.68 16.77
N ASP A 163 -19.37 -18.22 15.60
CA ASP A 163 -18.32 -19.24 15.41
C ASP A 163 -17.23 -18.79 14.43
N SER A 164 -17.32 -17.56 13.88
CA SER A 164 -16.39 -17.02 12.88
C SER A 164 -16.24 -17.96 11.67
N SER A 165 -17.36 -18.53 11.21
CA SER A 165 -17.43 -19.36 10.02
C SER A 165 -17.97 -18.58 8.81
N GLU A 166 -17.59 -19.04 7.62
CA GLU A 166 -18.10 -18.48 6.36
C GLU A 166 -19.53 -18.97 6.08
N VAL A 167 -20.38 -18.05 5.63
CA VAL A 167 -21.74 -18.31 5.17
C VAL A 167 -21.89 -17.79 3.74
N LEU A 168 -22.18 -18.68 2.80
CA LEU A 168 -22.41 -18.33 1.40
C LEU A 168 -23.89 -17.96 1.17
N THR A 169 -24.13 -16.74 0.71
CA THR A 169 -25.47 -16.27 0.32
C THR A 169 -25.49 -15.94 -1.18
N PRO A 170 -26.65 -15.91 -1.87
CA PRO A 170 -26.73 -15.40 -3.24
C PRO A 170 -26.12 -14.00 -3.33
N ALA A 171 -25.18 -13.78 -4.25
CA ALA A 171 -24.60 -12.46 -4.44
C ALA A 171 -25.68 -11.50 -5.00
N PRO A 172 -25.71 -10.22 -4.59
CA PRO A 172 -26.62 -9.24 -5.17
C PRO A 172 -26.25 -8.97 -6.64
N ALA A 173 -27.19 -8.36 -7.37
CA ALA A 173 -27.10 -8.21 -8.82
C ALA A 173 -25.89 -7.38 -9.29
N ASP A 174 -25.54 -6.33 -8.55
CA ASP A 174 -24.37 -5.47 -8.81
C ASP A 174 -23.06 -6.26 -8.67
N ALA A 175 -22.93 -7.05 -7.61
CA ALA A 175 -21.76 -7.88 -7.35
C ALA A 175 -21.62 -9.00 -8.37
N THR A 176 -22.75 -9.62 -8.73
CA THR A 176 -22.82 -10.67 -9.76
C THR A 176 -22.36 -10.12 -11.11
N ALA A 177 -22.90 -8.98 -11.56
CA ALA A 177 -22.53 -8.37 -12.82
C ALA A 177 -21.03 -7.98 -12.85
N MET A 178 -20.50 -7.45 -11.76
CA MET A 178 -19.09 -7.11 -11.65
C MET A 178 -18.19 -8.35 -11.72
N ALA A 179 -18.52 -9.41 -10.98
CA ALA A 179 -17.75 -10.66 -11.01
C ALA A 179 -17.82 -11.36 -12.37
N GLU A 180 -18.96 -11.32 -13.06
CA GLU A 180 -19.10 -11.82 -14.43
C GLU A 180 -18.25 -11.04 -15.44
N MET A 181 -18.10 -9.72 -15.25
CA MET A 181 -17.24 -8.89 -16.09
C MET A 181 -15.75 -9.17 -15.82
N LEU A 182 -15.36 -9.27 -14.55
CA LEU A 182 -13.97 -9.40 -14.12
C LEU A 182 -13.42 -10.83 -14.28
N ALA A 183 -14.27 -11.85 -14.11
CA ALA A 183 -13.89 -13.25 -14.16
C ALA A 183 -14.99 -14.10 -14.84
N PRO A 184 -15.28 -13.88 -16.13
CA PRO A 184 -16.37 -14.56 -16.84
C PRO A 184 -16.23 -16.09 -16.85
N ASP A 185 -14.99 -16.57 -16.95
CA ASP A 185 -14.63 -17.99 -17.06
C ASP A 185 -14.27 -18.64 -15.71
N ALA A 186 -14.63 -18.00 -14.58
CA ALA A 186 -14.38 -18.56 -13.25
C ALA A 186 -15.02 -19.95 -13.11
N ALA A 187 -14.23 -20.95 -12.71
CA ALA A 187 -14.71 -22.30 -12.45
C ALA A 187 -15.51 -22.35 -11.13
N PRO A 188 -16.44 -23.29 -10.95
CA PRO A 188 -17.05 -23.53 -9.65
C PRO A 188 -16.00 -23.74 -8.55
N GLY A 189 -16.15 -23.05 -7.42
CA GLY A 189 -15.20 -22.99 -6.31
C GLY A 189 -14.15 -21.87 -6.43
N ALA A 190 -14.01 -21.24 -7.60
CA ALA A 190 -13.14 -20.06 -7.74
C ALA A 190 -13.67 -18.91 -6.89
N ARG A 191 -12.77 -18.15 -6.29
CA ARG A 191 -13.08 -16.98 -5.48
C ARG A 191 -12.45 -15.73 -6.05
N VAL A 192 -13.14 -14.61 -5.92
CA VAL A 192 -12.65 -13.30 -6.39
C VAL A 192 -12.94 -12.22 -5.35
N PRO A 193 -12.00 -11.30 -5.10
CA PRO A 193 -12.27 -10.08 -4.36
C PRO A 193 -12.95 -9.05 -5.26
N LEU A 194 -13.92 -8.29 -4.72
CA LEU A 194 -14.39 -7.03 -5.30
C LEU A 194 -13.85 -5.88 -4.45
N GLN A 195 -12.80 -5.23 -4.94
CA GLN A 195 -11.99 -4.23 -4.24
C GLN A 195 -12.58 -2.81 -4.36
N LEU A 196 -13.88 -2.70 -4.06
CA LEU A 196 -14.64 -1.46 -4.23
C LEU A 196 -14.07 -0.30 -3.39
N LYS A 197 -13.61 -0.56 -2.16
CA LYS A 197 -13.02 0.49 -1.31
C LYS A 197 -11.70 1.01 -1.90
N ALA A 198 -10.85 0.14 -2.46
CA ALA A 198 -9.63 0.56 -3.16
C ALA A 198 -9.95 1.40 -4.41
N ALA A 199 -10.89 0.96 -5.24
CA ALA A 199 -11.32 1.72 -6.41
C ALA A 199 -11.92 3.09 -6.04
N VAL A 200 -12.70 3.16 -4.95
CA VAL A 200 -13.24 4.41 -4.41
C VAL A 200 -12.13 5.32 -3.90
N TRP A 201 -11.15 4.77 -3.17
CA TRP A 201 -10.02 5.52 -2.64
C TRP A 201 -9.19 6.15 -3.77
N VAL A 202 -8.79 5.36 -4.78
CA VAL A 202 -8.05 5.84 -5.95
C VAL A 202 -8.85 6.93 -6.68
N ARG A 203 -10.15 6.73 -6.89
CA ARG A 203 -11.01 7.74 -7.53
C ARG A 203 -11.13 9.03 -6.70
N ARG A 204 -11.09 8.96 -5.37
CA ARG A 204 -11.07 10.15 -4.50
C ARG A 204 -9.72 10.87 -4.57
N ALA A 205 -8.62 10.13 -4.50
CA ALA A 205 -7.27 10.68 -4.67
C ALA A 205 -7.14 11.44 -6.00
N LEU A 206 -7.54 10.81 -7.12
CA LEU A 206 -7.52 11.45 -8.44
C LEU A 206 -8.40 12.72 -8.51
N ARG A 207 -9.57 12.72 -7.86
CA ARG A 207 -10.46 13.90 -7.83
C ARG A 207 -9.97 15.02 -6.94
N SER A 208 -9.13 14.72 -5.95
CA SER A 208 -8.52 15.75 -5.10
C SER A 208 -7.40 16.53 -5.79
N LEU A 209 -6.91 16.03 -6.94
CA LEU A 209 -5.88 16.69 -7.74
C LEU A 209 -6.53 17.61 -8.78
N GLU A 210 -6.11 18.88 -8.81
CA GLU A 210 -6.35 19.78 -9.95
C GLU A 210 -5.43 19.40 -11.11
N ARG A 211 -4.13 19.28 -10.79
CA ARG A 211 -3.04 18.84 -11.66
C ARG A 211 -2.02 18.12 -10.80
N GLY A 212 -1.52 17.00 -11.25
CA GLY A 212 -0.60 16.22 -10.43
C GLY A 212 -0.48 14.77 -10.82
N ARG A 213 0.00 13.99 -9.85
CA ARG A 213 0.23 12.56 -9.98
C ARG A 213 -0.34 11.81 -8.77
N LEU A 214 -0.83 10.60 -9.00
CA LEU A 214 -1.07 9.61 -7.95
C LEU A 214 -0.09 8.46 -8.19
N LEU A 215 0.71 8.15 -7.18
CA LEU A 215 1.67 7.05 -7.20
C LEU A 215 1.32 6.04 -6.10
N VAL A 216 1.06 4.81 -6.51
CA VAL A 216 0.72 3.70 -5.61
C VAL A 216 1.76 2.60 -5.77
N PHE A 217 2.33 2.15 -4.64
CA PHE A 217 3.12 0.92 -4.57
C PHE A 217 2.30 -0.14 -3.85
N ASP A 218 1.99 -1.24 -4.52
CA ASP A 218 1.28 -2.34 -3.88
C ASP A 218 1.53 -3.66 -4.62
N TYR A 219 1.44 -4.79 -3.91
CA TYR A 219 1.57 -6.09 -4.54
C TYR A 219 0.22 -6.56 -5.08
N GLY A 220 0.24 -7.22 -6.23
CA GLY A 220 -0.99 -7.65 -6.85
C GLY A 220 -0.83 -8.20 -8.26
N VAL A 221 -1.98 -8.34 -8.92
CA VAL A 221 -2.08 -8.87 -10.27
C VAL A 221 -2.67 -7.83 -11.21
N ARG A 222 -2.39 -7.99 -12.51
CA ARG A 222 -2.97 -7.09 -13.51
C ARG A 222 -4.45 -7.34 -13.69
N ARG A 223 -4.89 -8.60 -13.64
CA ARG A 223 -6.27 -8.98 -13.89
C ARG A 223 -6.85 -9.84 -12.78
N THR A 224 -8.12 -9.59 -12.43
CA THR A 224 -8.89 -10.37 -11.47
C THR A 224 -8.98 -11.85 -11.85
N THR A 225 -8.94 -12.17 -13.15
CA THR A 225 -8.88 -13.56 -13.64
C THR A 225 -7.68 -14.35 -13.11
N GLU A 226 -6.55 -13.69 -12.84
CA GLU A 226 -5.35 -14.33 -12.27
C GLU A 226 -5.60 -14.78 -10.83
N LEU A 227 -6.38 -14.01 -10.05
CA LEU A 227 -6.80 -14.40 -8.70
C LEU A 227 -7.79 -15.56 -8.73
N ALA A 228 -8.75 -15.51 -9.67
CA ALA A 228 -9.77 -16.55 -9.84
C ALA A 228 -9.18 -17.94 -10.18
N GLN A 229 -7.98 -17.97 -10.76
CA GLN A 229 -7.27 -19.20 -11.16
C GLN A 229 -6.37 -19.77 -10.04
N ARG A 230 -6.19 -19.04 -8.95
CA ARG A 230 -5.27 -19.39 -7.85
C ARG A 230 -6.05 -19.75 -6.58
N PRO A 231 -5.50 -20.63 -5.72
CA PRO A 231 -6.06 -20.85 -4.39
C PRO A 231 -6.18 -19.53 -3.61
N GLN A 232 -7.31 -19.31 -2.92
CA GLN A 232 -7.54 -18.09 -2.13
C GLN A 232 -6.39 -17.78 -1.17
N SER A 233 -5.82 -18.81 -0.55
CA SER A 233 -4.73 -18.65 0.40
C SER A 233 -3.54 -17.90 -0.20
N GLU A 234 -3.30 -18.01 -1.52
CA GLU A 234 -2.17 -17.35 -2.15
C GLU A 234 -2.33 -15.84 -2.28
N TRP A 235 -3.54 -15.31 -2.39
CA TRP A 235 -3.80 -13.89 -2.62
C TRP A 235 -4.55 -13.18 -1.49
N LEU A 236 -5.22 -13.91 -0.58
CA LEU A 236 -5.73 -13.39 0.68
C LEU A 236 -4.82 -13.88 1.81
N ARG A 237 -4.09 -12.96 2.42
CA ARG A 237 -3.04 -13.26 3.40
C ARG A 237 -3.38 -12.65 4.74
N THR A 238 -2.79 -13.24 5.77
CA THR A 238 -2.76 -12.65 7.10
C THR A 238 -1.34 -12.59 7.61
N TYR A 239 -1.01 -11.59 8.41
CA TYR A 239 0.33 -11.42 8.96
C TYR A 239 0.29 -11.13 10.45
N ARG A 240 1.15 -11.83 11.19
CA ARG A 240 1.35 -11.61 12.62
C ARG A 240 2.78 -11.94 12.98
N SER A 241 3.45 -11.03 13.67
CA SER A 241 4.83 -11.21 14.16
C SER A 241 5.79 -11.71 13.07
N GLN A 242 5.75 -11.08 11.90
CA GLN A 242 6.56 -11.36 10.70
C GLN A 242 6.35 -12.76 10.10
N ARG A 243 5.20 -13.38 10.37
CA ARG A 243 4.83 -14.68 9.82
C ARG A 243 3.49 -14.58 9.15
N ARG A 244 3.37 -15.31 8.03
CA ARG A 244 2.09 -15.56 7.40
C ARG A 244 1.21 -16.34 8.37
N GLY A 245 0.05 -15.78 8.68
CA GLY A 245 -0.94 -16.34 9.58
C GLY A 245 -1.82 -17.39 8.90
N GLN A 246 -2.93 -17.69 9.56
CA GLN A 246 -3.91 -18.69 9.11
C GLN A 246 -5.12 -17.99 8.46
N ASN A 247 -6.28 -18.65 8.50
CA ASN A 247 -7.56 -18.12 8.05
C ASN A 247 -7.85 -16.74 8.73
N PRO A 248 -8.25 -15.70 7.97
CA PRO A 248 -8.57 -14.37 8.50
C PRO A 248 -9.67 -14.35 9.57
N LEU A 249 -10.50 -15.38 9.64
CA LEU A 249 -11.56 -15.49 10.64
C LEU A 249 -11.04 -15.96 12.01
N HIS A 250 -9.80 -16.47 12.09
CA HIS A 250 -9.22 -16.95 13.34
C HIS A 250 -8.65 -15.79 14.17
N ALA A 251 -9.21 -15.57 15.37
CA ALA A 251 -8.83 -14.50 16.28
C ALA A 251 -8.80 -13.10 15.61
N PRO A 252 -9.98 -12.58 15.17
CA PRO A 252 -10.06 -11.29 14.49
C PRO A 252 -9.42 -10.15 15.31
N GLY A 253 -8.73 -9.24 14.62
CA GLY A 253 -8.00 -8.14 15.27
C GLY A 253 -6.62 -8.48 15.80
N THR A 254 -6.16 -9.73 15.67
CA THR A 254 -4.81 -10.14 16.13
C THR A 254 -3.78 -10.28 15.02
N ALA A 255 -4.22 -10.17 13.76
CA ALA A 255 -3.38 -10.26 12.58
C ALA A 255 -3.85 -9.23 11.55
N ASP A 256 -2.92 -8.78 10.71
CA ASP A 256 -3.26 -8.07 9.49
C ASP A 256 -4.01 -9.00 8.53
N ILE A 257 -4.83 -8.43 7.65
CA ILE A 257 -5.59 -9.11 6.61
C ILE A 257 -5.38 -8.32 5.33
N THR A 258 -4.83 -8.95 4.31
CA THR A 258 -4.49 -8.26 3.07
C THR A 258 -4.87 -9.09 1.84
N CYS A 259 -5.05 -8.41 0.71
CA CYS A 259 -5.38 -9.01 -0.57
C CYS A 259 -4.47 -8.49 -1.67
N ASP A 260 -3.99 -9.38 -2.57
CA ASP A 260 -3.36 -8.96 -3.83
C ASP A 260 -4.27 -7.93 -4.54
N VAL A 261 -3.74 -6.76 -4.87
CA VAL A 261 -4.48 -5.71 -5.57
C VAL A 261 -4.75 -6.16 -7.01
N ALA A 262 -6.02 -6.13 -7.42
CA ALA A 262 -6.43 -6.42 -8.79
C ALA A 262 -6.52 -5.10 -9.57
N PHE A 263 -5.47 -4.76 -10.31
CA PHE A 263 -5.35 -3.44 -10.94
C PHE A 263 -6.39 -3.18 -12.04
N ASP A 264 -7.01 -4.21 -12.61
CA ASP A 264 -8.15 -4.08 -13.53
C ASP A 264 -9.44 -3.61 -12.86
N GLN A 265 -9.51 -3.61 -11.53
CA GLN A 265 -10.64 -3.06 -10.75
C GLN A 265 -10.46 -1.58 -10.39
N LEU A 266 -9.26 -1.03 -10.54
CA LEU A 266 -8.95 0.36 -10.23
C LEU A 266 -9.33 1.29 -11.40
N PRO A 267 -9.50 2.61 -11.15
CA PRO A 267 -9.69 3.58 -12.22
C PRO A 267 -8.65 3.42 -13.34
N PRO A 268 -9.06 3.48 -14.62
CA PRO A 268 -8.14 3.28 -15.74
C PRO A 268 -7.14 4.44 -15.86
N GLY A 269 -6.10 4.24 -16.68
CA GLY A 269 -5.10 5.26 -16.98
C GLY A 269 -3.81 5.16 -16.16
N ALA A 270 -3.69 4.14 -15.31
CA ALA A 270 -2.45 3.86 -14.61
C ALA A 270 -1.37 3.36 -15.59
N THR A 271 -0.17 3.92 -15.50
CA THR A 271 1.04 3.28 -16.01
C THR A 271 1.56 2.31 -14.94
N LEU A 272 1.72 1.04 -15.29
CA LEU A 272 2.17 0.00 -14.36
C LEU A 272 3.61 -0.42 -14.66
N ASN A 273 4.51 -0.13 -13.72
CA ASN A 273 5.89 -0.63 -13.71
C ASN A 273 6.08 -1.57 -12.52
N THR A 274 7.05 -2.48 -12.58
CA THR A 274 7.48 -3.16 -11.36
C THR A 274 8.14 -2.13 -10.42
N GLN A 275 8.11 -2.36 -9.11
CA GLN A 275 8.81 -1.52 -8.15
C GLN A 275 10.31 -1.48 -8.47
N ALA A 276 10.89 -2.63 -8.86
CA ALA A 276 12.28 -2.69 -9.28
C ALA A 276 12.58 -1.72 -10.45
N ASP A 277 11.80 -1.81 -11.54
CA ASP A 277 11.98 -0.94 -12.71
C ASP A 277 11.77 0.53 -12.36
N TRP A 278 10.78 0.83 -11.52
CA TRP A 278 10.49 2.20 -11.09
C TRP A 278 11.61 2.79 -10.22
N LEU A 279 12.15 2.02 -9.28
CA LEU A 279 13.26 2.44 -8.43
C LEU A 279 14.57 2.62 -9.22
N ILE A 280 14.82 1.74 -10.19
CA ILE A 280 15.92 1.88 -11.14
C ILE A 280 15.76 3.18 -11.94
N GLY A 281 14.57 3.42 -12.50
CA GLY A 281 14.24 4.66 -13.22
C GLY A 281 14.29 5.92 -12.36
N SER A 282 14.14 5.79 -11.04
CA SER A 282 14.30 6.87 -10.06
C SER A 282 15.74 7.00 -9.53
N GLY A 283 16.66 6.15 -9.99
CA GLY A 283 18.10 6.30 -9.79
C GLY A 283 18.67 5.61 -8.56
N ILE A 284 18.03 4.56 -8.05
CA ILE A 284 18.55 3.76 -6.92
C ILE A 284 19.98 3.25 -7.16
N GLU A 285 20.34 2.96 -8.41
CA GLU A 285 21.71 2.56 -8.78
C GLU A 285 22.72 3.70 -8.57
N SER A 286 22.34 4.93 -8.96
CA SER A 286 23.20 6.11 -8.76
C SER A 286 23.37 6.44 -7.28
N MET A 287 22.31 6.28 -6.48
CA MET A 287 22.34 6.50 -5.02
C MET A 287 23.24 5.48 -4.30
N THR A 288 23.42 4.29 -4.86
CA THR A 288 24.24 3.22 -4.27
C THR A 288 25.65 3.11 -4.87
N ALA A 289 26.00 3.96 -5.85
CA ALA A 289 27.27 3.87 -6.59
C ALA A 289 28.49 4.03 -5.67
N GLU A 290 28.46 5.00 -4.77
CA GLU A 290 29.57 5.24 -3.85
C GLU A 290 29.73 4.09 -2.84
N ALA A 291 28.63 3.59 -2.28
CA ALA A 291 28.64 2.43 -1.39
C ALA A 291 29.23 1.19 -2.08
N ARG A 292 28.89 0.98 -3.36
CA ARG A 292 29.44 -0.12 -4.18
C ARG A 292 30.95 0.01 -4.39
N ALA A 293 31.42 1.22 -4.72
CA ALA A 293 32.86 1.48 -4.89
C ALA A 293 33.63 1.25 -3.58
N ARG A 294 33.10 1.73 -2.44
CA ARG A 294 33.70 1.53 -1.11
C ARG A 294 33.74 0.05 -0.73
N TRP A 295 32.65 -0.70 -0.94
CA TRP A 295 32.60 -2.13 -0.65
C TRP A 295 33.62 -2.94 -1.48
N GLN A 296 33.84 -2.56 -2.74
CA GLN A 296 34.85 -3.21 -3.60
C GLN A 296 36.29 -2.94 -3.12
N GLN A 297 36.58 -1.73 -2.65
CA GLN A 297 37.93 -1.34 -2.18
C GLN A 297 38.29 -1.94 -0.81
N SER A 298 37.31 -2.18 0.05
CA SER A 298 37.52 -2.61 1.44
C SER A 298 37.34 -4.12 1.70
N ARG A 299 37.34 -4.98 0.66
CA ARG A 299 37.16 -6.44 0.81
C ARG A 299 38.16 -7.12 1.76
N SER A 300 39.30 -6.48 2.02
CA SER A 300 40.39 -7.03 2.83
C SER A 300 40.34 -6.64 4.31
N ASN A 301 39.67 -5.53 4.69
CA ASN A 301 39.62 -5.00 6.06
C ASN A 301 38.30 -4.24 6.31
N PRO A 302 37.29 -4.86 6.94
CA PRO A 302 36.01 -4.22 7.21
C PRO A 302 36.12 -3.06 8.21
N THR A 303 35.59 -1.88 7.87
CA THR A 303 35.40 -0.74 8.79
C THR A 303 33.91 -0.50 9.08
N ALA A 304 33.59 0.41 10.02
CA ALA A 304 32.21 0.84 10.26
C ALA A 304 31.54 1.43 9.00
N GLU A 305 32.31 2.20 8.21
CA GLU A 305 31.84 2.75 6.92
C GLU A 305 31.59 1.65 5.89
N THR A 306 32.41 0.60 5.89
CA THR A 306 32.20 -0.57 5.03
C THR A 306 30.93 -1.34 5.42
N LEU A 307 30.59 -1.42 6.71
CA LEU A 307 29.34 -2.01 7.18
C LEU A 307 28.13 -1.18 6.77
N ALA A 308 28.19 0.15 6.90
CA ALA A 308 27.12 1.04 6.44
C ALA A 308 26.88 0.93 4.93
N ALA A 309 27.97 0.90 4.14
CA ALA A 309 27.90 0.67 2.70
C ALA A 309 27.23 -0.67 2.36
N ARG A 310 27.56 -1.74 3.09
CA ARG A 310 26.91 -3.04 2.93
C ARG A 310 25.43 -3.00 3.28
N THR A 311 25.04 -2.37 4.39
CA THR A 311 23.63 -2.24 4.77
C THR A 311 22.82 -1.54 3.68
N LEU A 312 23.33 -0.45 3.11
CA LEU A 312 22.67 0.25 2.00
C LEU A 312 22.55 -0.63 0.74
N LEU A 313 23.57 -1.44 0.44
CA LEU A 313 23.52 -2.36 -0.71
C LEU A 313 22.55 -3.52 -0.47
N ASP A 314 22.47 -4.05 0.75
CA ASP A 314 21.52 -5.10 1.14
C ASP A 314 20.07 -4.56 1.08
N GLU A 315 19.84 -3.32 1.52
CA GLU A 315 18.56 -2.61 1.37
C GLU A 315 18.18 -2.46 -0.10
N ALA A 316 19.08 -1.93 -0.92
CA ALA A 316 18.83 -1.75 -2.35
C ALA A 316 18.50 -3.07 -3.06
N ALA A 317 19.24 -4.14 -2.73
CA ALA A 317 19.01 -5.46 -3.28
C ALA A 317 17.62 -6.00 -2.90
N ALA A 318 17.18 -5.81 -1.66
CA ALA A 318 15.86 -6.23 -1.21
C ALA A 318 14.72 -5.45 -1.89
N LEU A 319 14.89 -4.14 -2.09
CA LEU A 319 13.89 -3.27 -2.72
C LEU A 319 13.65 -3.59 -4.20
N ILE A 320 14.66 -4.10 -4.91
CA ILE A 320 14.61 -4.43 -6.34
C ILE A 320 14.55 -5.94 -6.61
N ASP A 321 14.45 -6.78 -5.57
CA ASP A 321 14.39 -8.23 -5.72
C ASP A 321 13.10 -8.64 -6.47
N PRO A 322 13.18 -9.22 -7.68
CA PRO A 322 12.01 -9.60 -8.46
C PRO A 322 11.23 -10.77 -7.86
N ASP A 323 11.79 -11.50 -6.90
CA ASP A 323 11.08 -12.53 -6.12
C ASP A 323 10.56 -11.99 -4.78
N GLY A 324 10.83 -10.72 -4.48
CA GLY A 324 10.45 -10.01 -3.25
C GLY A 324 9.71 -8.70 -3.54
N MET A 325 10.12 -7.61 -2.87
CA MET A 325 9.45 -6.30 -2.98
C MET A 325 9.56 -5.69 -4.38
N GLY A 326 10.60 -6.05 -5.14
CA GLY A 326 10.77 -5.58 -6.52
C GLY A 326 9.64 -6.01 -7.46
N ALA A 327 8.92 -7.08 -7.12
CA ALA A 327 7.76 -7.58 -7.87
C ALA A 327 6.49 -6.74 -7.70
N PHE A 328 6.45 -5.80 -6.74
CA PHE A 328 5.28 -4.98 -6.48
C PHE A 328 5.00 -4.08 -7.70
N TRP A 329 3.77 -3.62 -7.84
CA TRP A 329 3.43 -2.65 -8.88
C TRP A 329 3.63 -1.23 -8.36
N ALA A 330 4.40 -0.44 -9.11
CA ALA A 330 4.38 1.02 -9.07
C ALA A 330 3.36 1.51 -10.12
N ALA A 331 2.17 1.86 -9.66
CA ALA A 331 1.06 2.34 -10.48
C ALA A 331 0.96 3.86 -10.41
N GLU A 332 1.10 4.52 -11.56
CA GLU A 332 1.09 5.98 -11.66
C GLU A 332 -0.05 6.49 -12.55
N TRP A 333 -0.85 7.41 -12.02
CA TRP A 333 -1.87 8.15 -12.78
C TRP A 333 -1.50 9.62 -12.89
N HIS A 334 -1.90 10.23 -14.01
CA HIS A 334 -1.63 11.63 -14.34
C HIS A 334 -2.95 12.40 -14.38
N VAL A 335 -3.01 13.54 -13.69
CA VAL A 335 -4.15 14.46 -13.72
C VAL A 335 -3.68 15.81 -14.25
N GLY A 336 -4.38 16.32 -15.28
CA GLY A 336 -4.05 17.58 -15.96
C GLY A 336 -2.67 17.59 -16.62
#